data_AF-A0A929CQI9-F1
#
_entry.id   AF-A0A929CQI9-F1
#
_cell.length_a   1.000
_cell.length_b   1.000
_cell.length_c   1.000
_cell.angle_alpha   90.00
_cell.angle_beta   90.00
_cell.angle_gamma   90.00
#
_symmetry.space_group_name_H-M   'P 1'
#
loop_
_entity.id
_entity.type
_entity.pdbx_description
1 polymer ?
#
loop_
_entity_poly.entity_id
_entity_poly.type
_entity_poly.pdbx_seq_one_letter_code
_entity_poly.pdbx_strand_id
1 'polypeptide(L)'
;QHLQNAERSFTLIQRENTKNINPLPKNLIHNDWVFFLIISGFILLSIIQVLYKRRLKMILHGVFGRHYASQLIRERNIYNELISLLLFIIYILSFSLFIYESLNIFADKTGFKPTPVIYIYIAAFLTLFWFVKVFFIRIIGVIFSTQMRSSEYLLNIFLINLLTGLVLLFILLPMIYINGKIFFYIGLIFLSTIFFFKLFKCLNIGLSYAKFSRLQLFLYLCTLEILPLVILVKFFYNQLVDL
;
A
#
# COMPACT_ATOMS: atom_id res chain seq x y z
N GLN A 1 -10.57 41.10 52.97
CA GLN A 1 -11.69 41.26 52.02
C GLN A 1 -11.21 41.50 50.57
N HIS A 2 -10.23 42.36 50.31
CA HIS A 2 -9.74 42.62 48.94
C HIS A 2 -9.09 41.41 48.23
N LEU A 3 -8.40 40.53 48.96
CA LEU A 3 -7.79 39.31 48.40
C LEU A 3 -8.82 38.27 47.92
N GLN A 4 -9.93 38.08 48.65
CA GLN A 4 -11.01 37.15 48.27
C GLN A 4 -11.74 37.59 47.00
N ASN A 5 -11.84 38.90 46.75
CA ASN A 5 -12.48 39.41 45.54
C ASN A 5 -11.60 39.21 44.30
N ALA A 6 -10.27 39.24 44.45
CA ALA A 6 -9.33 38.98 43.37
C ALA A 6 -9.29 37.50 42.95
N GLU A 7 -9.41 36.56 43.90
CA GLU A 7 -9.53 35.14 43.57
C GLU A 7 -10.86 34.81 42.87
N ARG A 8 -11.95 35.48 43.28
CA ARG A 8 -13.25 35.32 42.62
C ARG A 8 -13.25 35.87 41.20
N SER A 9 -12.60 37.01 40.93
CA SER A 9 -12.49 37.53 39.57
C SER A 9 -11.60 36.65 38.68
N PHE A 10 -10.48 36.14 39.20
CA PHE A 10 -9.63 35.19 38.47
C PHE A 10 -10.35 33.88 38.13
N THR A 11 -11.11 33.32 39.07
CA THR A 11 -11.88 32.08 38.83
C THR A 11 -13.01 32.27 37.82
N LEU A 12 -13.65 33.44 37.79
CA LEU A 12 -14.66 33.77 36.78
C LEU A 12 -14.05 33.91 35.37
N ILE A 13 -12.90 34.58 35.26
CA ILE A 13 -12.16 34.72 33.99
C ILE A 13 -11.69 33.35 33.49
N GLN A 14 -11.18 32.47 34.36
CA GLN A 14 -10.77 31.11 33.99
C GLN A 14 -11.97 30.27 33.50
N ARG A 15 -13.13 30.43 34.15
CA ARG A 15 -14.37 29.73 33.81
C ARG A 15 -14.98 30.21 32.50
N GLU A 16 -14.84 31.49 32.18
CA GLU A 16 -15.28 32.07 30.91
C GLU A 16 -14.34 31.67 29.77
N ASN A 17 -13.03 31.64 30.02
CA ASN A 17 -12.03 31.21 29.04
C ASN A 17 -12.18 29.72 28.71
N THR A 18 -12.43 28.85 29.70
CA THR A 18 -12.72 27.42 29.46
C THR A 18 -14.04 27.16 28.75
N LYS A 19 -15.04 28.03 28.92
CA LYS A 19 -16.33 27.95 28.20
C LYS A 19 -16.21 28.40 26.74
N ASN A 20 -15.17 29.16 26.41
CA ASN A 20 -14.89 29.68 25.06
C ASN A 20 -13.74 28.94 24.36
N ILE A 21 -13.16 27.91 25.00
CA ILE A 21 -12.45 26.86 24.26
C ILE A 21 -13.54 26.05 23.56
N ASN A 22 -14.01 26.57 22.43
CA ASN A 22 -14.58 25.72 21.42
C ASN A 22 -13.58 24.58 21.24
N PRO A 23 -13.91 23.32 21.57
CA PRO A 23 -13.02 22.24 21.15
C PRO A 23 -12.88 22.48 19.67
N LEU A 24 -11.64 22.67 19.18
CA LEU A 24 -11.39 22.54 17.76
C LEU A 24 -12.18 21.29 17.36
N PRO A 25 -12.99 21.31 16.29
CA PRO A 25 -13.60 20.11 15.78
C PRO A 25 -12.46 19.25 15.23
N LYS A 26 -11.65 18.70 16.15
CA LYS A 26 -10.80 17.58 15.92
C LYS A 26 -11.83 16.50 15.72
N ASN A 27 -12.04 16.20 14.45
CA ASN A 27 -12.84 15.11 13.91
C ASN A 27 -12.26 13.79 14.46
N LEU A 28 -12.41 13.60 15.77
CA LEU A 28 -11.90 12.54 16.64
C LEU A 28 -12.83 11.33 16.58
N ILE A 29 -13.60 11.19 15.49
CA ILE A 29 -14.04 9.86 15.07
C ILE A 29 -12.81 9.21 14.43
N HIS A 30 -11.78 9.01 15.26
CA HIS A 30 -10.67 8.18 14.90
C HIS A 30 -11.25 6.78 14.86
N ASN A 31 -11.28 6.20 13.67
CA ASN A 31 -11.79 4.85 13.48
C ASN A 31 -10.93 3.88 14.31
N ASP A 32 -11.38 3.50 15.50
CA ASP A 32 -10.66 2.57 16.39
C ASP A 32 -10.25 1.29 15.66
N TRP A 33 -11.06 0.84 14.70
CA TRP A 33 -10.76 -0.32 13.86
C TRP A 33 -9.54 -0.12 12.94
N VAL A 34 -9.26 1.10 12.46
CA VAL A 34 -8.07 1.38 11.63
C VAL A 34 -6.80 1.21 12.47
N PHE A 35 -6.82 1.63 13.73
CA PHE A 35 -5.72 1.41 14.66
C PHE A 35 -5.45 -0.08 14.89
N PHE A 36 -6.50 -0.88 15.13
CA PHE A 36 -6.39 -2.33 15.26
C PHE A 36 -5.82 -2.98 13.99
N LEU A 37 -6.20 -2.51 12.79
CA LEU A 37 -5.63 -3.00 11.53
C LEU A 37 -4.14 -2.72 11.41
N ILE A 38 -3.68 -1.52 11.77
CA ILE A 38 -2.25 -1.17 11.73
C ILE A 38 -1.45 -2.04 12.70
N ILE A 39 -1.94 -2.17 13.94
CA ILE A 39 -1.30 -3.03 14.95
C ILE A 39 -1.23 -4.47 14.43
N SER A 40 -2.31 -4.99 13.86
CA SER A 40 -2.32 -6.34 13.29
C SER A 40 -1.24 -6.50 12.22
N GLY A 41 -1.05 -5.49 11.36
CA GLY A 41 0.00 -5.46 10.36
C GLY A 41 1.42 -5.49 10.96
N PHE A 42 1.67 -4.74 12.04
CA PHE A 42 2.96 -4.78 12.76
C PHE A 42 3.20 -6.11 13.48
N ILE A 43 2.15 -6.72 14.05
CA ILE A 43 2.24 -8.04 14.69
C ILE A 43 2.61 -9.09 13.63
N LEU A 44 1.90 -9.08 12.50
CA LEU A 44 2.21 -9.92 11.34
C LEU A 44 3.66 -9.72 10.88
N LEU A 45 4.11 -8.48 10.77
CA LEU A 45 5.50 -8.16 10.41
C LEU A 45 6.50 -8.71 11.42
N SER A 46 6.20 -8.58 12.72
CA SER A 46 7.06 -9.06 13.81
C SER A 46 7.17 -10.60 13.79
N ILE A 47 6.06 -11.30 13.58
CA ILE A 47 6.03 -12.77 13.43
C ILE A 47 6.91 -13.19 12.25
N ILE A 48 6.78 -12.54 11.10
CA ILE A 48 7.59 -12.84 9.91
C ILE A 48 9.07 -12.56 10.17
N GLN A 49 9.38 -11.47 10.89
CA GLN A 49 10.74 -11.11 11.22
C GLN A 49 11.38 -12.15 12.15
N VAL A 50 10.67 -12.66 13.15
CA VAL A 50 11.20 -13.67 14.08
C VAL A 50 11.40 -15.01 13.38
N LEU A 51 10.41 -15.47 12.62
CA LEU A 51 10.41 -16.79 12.00
C LEU A 51 11.32 -16.86 10.75
N TYR A 52 11.52 -15.75 10.02
CA TYR A 52 12.07 -15.81 8.66
C TYR A 52 13.05 -14.67 8.31
N LYS A 53 13.94 -14.29 9.25
CA LYS A 53 14.99 -13.26 9.08
C LYS A 53 15.78 -13.38 7.76
N ARG A 54 16.21 -14.59 7.42
CA ARG A 54 17.02 -14.88 6.22
C ARG A 54 16.27 -14.48 4.94
N ARG A 55 14.96 -14.68 4.90
CA ARG A 55 14.13 -14.36 3.75
C ARG A 55 13.87 -12.87 3.62
N LEU A 56 13.51 -12.17 4.69
CA LEU A 56 13.37 -10.71 4.63
C LEU A 56 14.65 -10.04 4.13
N LYS A 57 15.81 -10.51 4.59
CA LYS A 57 17.10 -10.02 4.10
C LYS A 57 17.29 -10.29 2.59
N MET A 58 16.93 -11.48 2.12
CA MET A 58 16.95 -11.80 0.69
C MET A 58 15.94 -10.98 -0.13
N ILE A 59 14.75 -10.67 0.39
CA ILE A 59 13.76 -9.83 -0.29
C ILE A 59 14.31 -8.41 -0.45
N LEU A 60 14.84 -7.83 0.64
CA LEU A 60 15.45 -6.50 0.63
C LEU A 60 16.62 -6.44 -0.36
N HIS A 61 17.50 -7.45 -0.39
CA HIS A 61 18.62 -7.49 -1.33
C HIS A 61 18.20 -7.88 -2.76
N GLY A 62 17.16 -8.70 -2.92
CA GLY A 62 16.66 -9.20 -4.21
C GLY A 62 15.92 -8.16 -5.03
N VAL A 63 15.33 -7.16 -4.38
CA VAL A 63 14.81 -5.97 -5.07
C VAL A 63 15.94 -5.24 -5.83
N PHE A 64 17.14 -5.19 -5.27
CA PHE A 64 18.29 -4.55 -5.91
C PHE A 64 19.10 -5.51 -6.82
N GLY A 65 19.25 -6.78 -6.48
CA GLY A 65 20.07 -7.75 -7.23
C GLY A 65 19.29 -8.83 -7.99
N ARG A 66 19.57 -9.00 -9.30
CA ARG A 66 18.95 -10.02 -10.18
C ARG A 66 19.25 -11.49 -9.77
N HIS A 67 20.32 -11.74 -9.00
CA HIS A 67 20.84 -13.09 -8.78
C HIS A 67 20.15 -13.90 -7.67
N TYR A 68 19.46 -13.25 -6.73
CA TYR A 68 18.84 -13.95 -5.59
C TYR A 68 17.50 -14.60 -5.95
N ALA A 69 16.76 -14.07 -6.92
CA ALA A 69 15.48 -14.63 -7.37
C ALA A 69 15.62 -16.08 -7.91
N SER A 70 16.75 -16.40 -8.55
CA SER A 70 17.04 -17.74 -9.09
C SER A 70 17.29 -18.79 -7.99
N GLN A 71 17.89 -18.40 -6.86
CA GLN A 71 18.08 -19.29 -5.71
C GLN A 71 16.77 -19.61 -4.99
N LEU A 72 15.82 -18.66 -4.93
CA LEU A 72 14.50 -18.88 -4.33
C LEU A 72 13.61 -19.86 -5.11
N ILE A 73 13.75 -19.95 -6.44
CA ILE A 73 13.00 -20.91 -7.26
C ILE A 73 13.46 -22.35 -6.98
N ARG A 74 14.73 -22.53 -6.57
CA ARG A 74 15.33 -23.84 -6.32
C ARG A 74 15.03 -24.41 -4.94
N GLU A 75 14.70 -23.56 -3.95
CA GLU A 75 14.24 -23.95 -2.61
C GLU A 75 12.70 -23.87 -2.50
N ARG A 76 11.98 -24.67 -3.30
CA ARG A 76 10.51 -24.77 -3.21
C ARG A 76 10.12 -25.63 -1.99
N ASN A 77 10.09 -25.03 -0.82
CA ASN A 77 9.64 -25.66 0.43
C ASN A 77 8.26 -25.12 0.85
N ILE A 78 7.41 -25.93 1.48
CA ILE A 78 6.03 -25.55 1.86
C ILE A 78 6.02 -24.31 2.77
N TYR A 79 6.99 -24.22 3.68
CA TYR A 79 7.21 -23.05 4.54
C TYR A 79 7.45 -21.77 3.73
N ASN A 80 8.03 -21.87 2.53
CA ASN A 80 8.26 -20.71 1.68
C ASN A 80 6.97 -20.15 1.06
N GLU A 81 5.94 -20.97 0.87
CA GLU A 81 4.67 -20.50 0.31
C GLU A 81 3.84 -19.76 1.38
N LEU A 82 3.86 -20.23 2.63
CA LEU A 82 3.20 -19.58 3.76
C LEU A 82 3.73 -18.16 4.02
N ILE A 83 5.04 -17.95 3.94
CA ILE A 83 5.65 -16.63 4.17
C ILE A 83 5.25 -15.64 3.07
N SER A 84 5.24 -16.11 1.82
CA SER A 84 4.74 -15.31 0.70
C SER A 84 3.30 -14.86 0.98
N LEU A 85 2.45 -15.79 1.41
CA LEU A 85 1.05 -15.52 1.71
C LEU A 85 0.91 -14.48 2.84
N LEU A 86 1.64 -14.64 3.94
CA LEU A 86 1.65 -13.68 5.07
C LEU A 86 2.09 -12.28 4.63
N LEU A 87 3.17 -12.17 3.86
CA LEU A 87 3.63 -10.88 3.33
C LEU A 87 2.64 -10.27 2.34
N PHE A 88 1.94 -11.10 1.56
CA PHE A 88 0.91 -10.65 0.64
C PHE A 88 -0.32 -10.10 1.37
N ILE A 89 -0.71 -10.72 2.50
CA ILE A 89 -1.75 -10.18 3.39
C ILE A 89 -1.35 -8.79 3.89
N ILE A 90 -0.10 -8.59 4.34
CA ILE A 90 0.40 -7.28 4.75
C ILE A 90 0.30 -6.27 3.60
N TYR A 91 0.67 -6.67 2.39
CA TYR A 91 0.54 -5.81 1.21
C TYR A 91 -0.91 -5.39 0.95
N ILE A 92 -1.85 -6.32 0.93
CA ILE A 92 -3.27 -6.01 0.74
C ILE A 92 -3.76 -5.11 1.86
N LEU A 93 -3.45 -5.43 3.12
CA LEU A 93 -3.86 -4.67 4.30
C LEU A 93 -3.39 -3.21 4.18
N SER A 94 -2.09 -3.00 3.99
CA SER A 94 -1.50 -1.65 3.91
C SER A 94 -1.99 -0.87 2.70
N PHE A 95 -2.07 -1.50 1.52
CA PHE A 95 -2.48 -0.80 0.30
C PHE A 95 -3.97 -0.43 0.33
N SER A 96 -4.82 -1.32 0.86
CA SER A 96 -6.25 -1.03 1.03
C SER A 96 -6.47 0.07 2.06
N LEU A 97 -5.72 0.07 3.16
CA LEU A 97 -5.79 1.11 4.18
C LEU A 97 -5.37 2.48 3.62
N PHE A 98 -4.33 2.51 2.79
CA PHE A 98 -3.87 3.74 2.14
C PHE A 98 -4.94 4.34 1.22
N ILE A 99 -5.63 3.52 0.41
CA ILE A 99 -6.74 3.98 -0.41
C ILE A 99 -7.90 4.46 0.48
N TYR A 100 -8.27 3.69 1.50
CA TYR A 100 -9.35 4.05 2.41
C TYR A 100 -9.11 5.41 3.09
N GLU A 101 -7.90 5.63 3.64
CA GLU A 101 -7.54 6.90 4.26
C GLU A 101 -7.44 8.05 3.25
N SER A 102 -7.02 7.77 2.01
CA SER A 102 -7.04 8.79 0.96
C SER A 102 -8.47 9.29 0.69
N LEU A 103 -9.46 8.39 0.65
CA LEU A 103 -10.87 8.77 0.48
C LEU A 103 -11.35 9.60 1.68
N ASN A 104 -10.92 9.24 2.90
CA ASN A 104 -11.28 9.97 4.11
C ASN A 104 -10.73 11.40 4.12
N ILE A 105 -9.51 11.62 3.61
CA ILE A 105 -8.90 12.95 3.49
C ILE A 105 -9.67 13.88 2.54
N PHE A 106 -10.30 13.31 1.49
CA PHE A 106 -11.09 14.06 0.51
C PHE A 106 -12.60 13.99 0.77
N ALA A 107 -13.04 13.36 1.87
CA ALA A 107 -14.44 13.19 2.24
C ALA A 107 -15.15 14.55 2.44
N ASP A 108 -14.48 15.50 3.09
CA ASP A 108 -15.03 16.85 3.36
C ASP A 108 -15.37 17.62 2.08
N LYS A 109 -14.70 17.31 0.96
CA LYS A 109 -14.92 17.97 -0.33
C LYS A 109 -15.99 17.29 -1.18
N THR A 110 -16.21 16.00 -0.96
CA THR A 110 -17.05 15.15 -1.81
C THR A 110 -18.39 14.80 -1.18
N GLY A 111 -18.59 15.17 0.10
CA GLY A 111 -19.77 14.78 0.89
C GLY A 111 -19.86 13.28 1.17
N PHE A 112 -18.90 12.49 0.67
CA PHE A 112 -18.86 11.05 0.79
C PHE A 112 -18.11 10.65 2.05
N LYS A 113 -18.83 10.18 3.07
CA LYS A 113 -18.23 9.63 4.29
C LYS A 113 -17.95 8.14 4.08
N PRO A 114 -16.68 7.72 3.95
CA PRO A 114 -16.38 6.32 3.68
C PRO A 114 -16.79 5.46 4.89
N THR A 115 -17.59 4.43 4.65
CA THR A 115 -17.95 3.43 5.68
C THR A 115 -16.89 2.33 5.76
N PRO A 116 -16.74 1.65 6.91
CA PRO A 116 -15.78 0.54 7.06
C PRO A 116 -15.99 -0.60 6.04
N VAL A 117 -17.21 -0.75 5.51
CA VAL A 117 -17.53 -1.73 4.48
C VAL A 117 -16.76 -1.46 3.18
N ILE A 118 -16.47 -0.20 2.87
CA ILE A 118 -15.69 0.20 1.68
C ILE A 118 -14.27 -0.35 1.74
N TYR A 119 -13.67 -0.41 2.93
CA TYR A 119 -12.35 -1.05 3.09
C TYR A 119 -12.37 -2.51 2.65
N ILE A 120 -13.41 -3.27 3.01
CA ILE A 120 -13.56 -4.68 2.62
C ILE A 120 -13.71 -4.79 1.10
N TYR A 121 -14.51 -3.92 0.47
CA TYR A 121 -14.65 -3.89 -0.99
C TYR A 121 -13.32 -3.56 -1.70
N ILE A 122 -12.56 -2.58 -1.20
CA ILE A 122 -11.24 -2.23 -1.74
C ILE A 122 -10.29 -3.42 -1.62
N ALA A 123 -10.22 -4.05 -0.44
CA ALA A 123 -9.35 -5.20 -0.21
C ALA A 123 -9.73 -6.40 -1.09
N ALA A 124 -11.02 -6.69 -1.24
CA ALA A 124 -11.51 -7.75 -2.11
C ALA A 124 -11.19 -7.46 -3.58
N PHE A 125 -11.40 -6.23 -4.04
CA PHE A 125 -11.07 -5.80 -5.40
C PHE A 125 -9.57 -5.95 -5.70
N LEU A 126 -8.70 -5.49 -4.80
CA LEU A 126 -7.24 -5.62 -4.96
C LEU A 126 -6.79 -7.07 -4.99
N THR A 127 -7.38 -7.91 -4.13
CA THR A 127 -7.10 -9.35 -4.08
C THR A 127 -7.49 -10.01 -5.39
N LEU A 128 -8.73 -9.77 -5.86
CA LEU A 128 -9.23 -10.30 -7.12
C LEU A 128 -8.37 -9.84 -8.29
N PHE A 129 -8.05 -8.55 -8.34
CA PHE A 129 -7.19 -7.98 -9.38
C PHE A 129 -5.81 -8.65 -9.43
N TRP A 130 -5.23 -8.94 -8.26
CA TRP A 130 -3.96 -9.67 -8.18
C TRP A 130 -4.06 -11.09 -8.74
N PHE A 131 -5.10 -11.84 -8.39
CA PHE A 131 -5.32 -13.19 -8.92
C PHE A 131 -5.50 -13.19 -10.44
N VAL A 132 -6.32 -12.26 -10.96
CA VAL A 132 -6.53 -12.09 -12.39
C VAL A 132 -5.20 -11.79 -13.10
N LYS A 133 -4.39 -10.88 -12.56
CA LYS A 133 -3.05 -10.58 -13.08
C LYS A 133 -2.15 -11.82 -13.15
N VAL A 134 -2.08 -12.60 -12.07
CA VAL A 134 -1.28 -13.83 -12.03
C VAL A 134 -1.77 -14.85 -13.05
N PHE A 135 -3.09 -14.98 -13.21
CA PHE A 135 -3.70 -15.89 -14.17
C PHE A 135 -3.35 -15.55 -15.61
N PHE A 136 -3.52 -14.28 -16.02
CA PHE A 136 -3.15 -13.83 -17.37
C PHE A 136 -1.66 -14.02 -17.65
N ILE A 137 -0.79 -13.66 -16.71
CA ILE A 137 0.67 -13.80 -16.89
C ILE A 137 1.06 -15.27 -17.06
N ARG A 138 0.43 -16.20 -16.32
CA ARG A 138 0.67 -17.64 -16.49
C ARG A 138 0.23 -18.14 -17.86
N ILE A 139 -0.97 -17.74 -18.33
CA ILE A 139 -1.46 -18.11 -19.66
C ILE A 139 -0.48 -17.66 -20.74
N ILE A 140 -0.07 -16.39 -20.68
CA ILE A 140 0.90 -15.82 -21.62
C ILE A 140 2.24 -16.57 -21.53
N GLY A 141 2.70 -16.91 -20.33
CA GLY A 141 3.92 -17.70 -20.14
C GLY A 141 3.85 -19.10 -20.78
N VAL A 142 2.67 -19.73 -20.76
CA VAL A 142 2.42 -21.03 -21.38
C VAL A 142 2.36 -20.91 -22.91
N ILE A 143 1.60 -19.95 -23.45
CA ILE A 143 1.43 -19.74 -24.90
C ILE A 143 2.78 -19.50 -25.59
N PHE A 144 3.68 -18.77 -24.95
CA PHE A 144 4.97 -18.41 -25.53
C PHE A 144 6.12 -19.35 -25.11
N SER A 145 5.83 -20.50 -24.48
CA SER A 145 6.83 -21.47 -23.99
C SER A 145 7.96 -20.83 -23.17
N THR A 146 7.65 -19.77 -22.43
CA THR A 146 8.60 -18.98 -21.62
C THR A 146 8.26 -19.07 -20.13
N GLN A 147 7.74 -20.23 -19.70
CA GLN A 147 7.23 -20.48 -18.35
C GLN A 147 8.24 -20.10 -17.26
N MET A 148 9.50 -20.51 -17.39
CA MET A 148 10.57 -20.20 -16.43
C MET A 148 10.81 -18.69 -16.27
N ARG A 149 10.72 -17.92 -17.37
CA ARG A 149 10.90 -16.46 -17.36
C ARG A 149 9.67 -15.74 -16.82
N SER A 150 8.48 -16.21 -17.16
CA SER A 150 7.23 -15.67 -16.61
C SER A 150 7.15 -15.85 -15.10
N SER A 151 7.67 -16.98 -14.57
CA SER A 151 7.76 -17.20 -13.12
C SER A 151 8.79 -16.30 -12.44
N GLU A 152 9.95 -16.05 -13.05
CA GLU A 152 10.94 -15.10 -12.52
C GLU A 152 10.40 -13.67 -12.49
N TYR A 153 9.67 -13.26 -13.54
CA TYR A 153 9.01 -11.96 -13.59
C TYR A 153 7.91 -11.83 -12.52
N LEU A 154 7.02 -12.82 -12.40
CA LEU A 154 5.99 -12.86 -11.37
C LEU A 154 6.58 -12.77 -9.96
N LEU A 155 7.68 -13.51 -9.71
CA LEU A 155 8.37 -13.48 -8.43
C LEU A 155 8.94 -12.08 -8.16
N ASN A 156 9.59 -11.45 -9.14
CA ASN A 156 10.12 -10.09 -8.98
C ASN A 156 9.04 -9.04 -8.69
N ILE A 157 7.92 -9.03 -9.42
CA ILE A 157 6.80 -8.10 -9.12
C ILE A 157 6.28 -8.38 -7.71
N PHE A 158 6.08 -9.65 -7.38
CA PHE A 158 5.59 -10.05 -6.07
C PHE A 158 6.50 -9.50 -4.97
N LEU A 159 7.82 -9.69 -5.07
CA LEU A 159 8.79 -9.14 -4.12
C LEU A 159 8.72 -7.62 -3.99
N ILE A 160 8.59 -6.89 -5.10
CA ILE A 160 8.45 -5.43 -5.07
C ILE A 160 7.15 -5.02 -4.37
N ASN A 161 6.05 -5.74 -4.57
CA ASN A 161 4.79 -5.47 -3.88
C ASN A 161 4.89 -5.73 -2.38
N LEU A 162 5.58 -6.79 -1.98
CA LEU A 162 5.84 -7.04 -0.56
C LEU A 162 6.60 -5.88 0.07
N LEU A 163 7.67 -5.40 -0.59
CA LEU A 163 8.41 -4.23 -0.11
C LEU A 163 7.52 -2.97 -0.07
N THR A 164 6.67 -2.78 -1.07
CA THR A 164 5.72 -1.66 -1.13
C THR A 164 4.79 -1.69 0.08
N GLY A 165 4.21 -2.86 0.39
CA GLY A 165 3.30 -3.04 1.53
C GLY A 165 3.96 -2.75 2.87
N LEU A 166 5.23 -3.15 3.04
CA LEU A 166 6.01 -2.85 4.24
C LEU A 166 6.23 -1.35 4.41
N VAL A 167 6.70 -0.66 3.37
CA VAL A 167 6.99 0.78 3.47
C VAL A 167 5.70 1.59 3.63
N LEU A 168 4.62 1.23 2.93
CA LEU A 168 3.31 1.86 3.11
C LEU A 168 2.84 1.76 4.57
N LEU A 169 3.06 0.61 5.22
CA LEU A 169 2.70 0.39 6.61
C LEU A 169 3.35 1.43 7.54
N PHE A 170 4.62 1.78 7.30
CA PHE A 170 5.30 2.84 8.04
C PHE A 170 4.79 4.25 7.71
N ILE A 171 4.40 4.51 6.45
CA ILE A 171 3.85 5.81 6.02
C ILE A 171 2.43 6.03 6.56
N LEU A 172 1.66 4.96 6.80
CA LEU A 172 0.30 5.04 7.29
C LEU A 172 0.18 5.61 8.71
N LEU A 173 1.13 5.32 9.61
CA LEU A 173 1.13 5.90 10.96
C LEU A 173 1.03 7.44 10.94
N PRO A 174 1.99 8.16 10.34
CA PRO A 174 1.97 9.60 10.36
C PRO A 174 0.86 10.19 9.47
N MET A 175 0.37 9.44 8.47
CA MET A 175 -0.80 9.82 7.68
C MET A 175 -2.06 9.95 8.54
N ILE A 176 -2.27 9.01 9.45
CA ILE A 176 -3.49 8.98 10.27
C ILE A 176 -3.36 9.91 11.49
N TYR A 177 -2.19 9.95 12.14
CA TYR A 177 -2.03 10.62 13.43
C TYR A 177 -1.48 12.05 13.37
N ILE A 178 -0.78 12.43 12.29
CA ILE A 178 -0.11 13.73 12.20
C ILE A 178 -0.81 14.65 11.20
N ASN A 179 -0.66 14.37 9.90
CA ASN A 179 -1.22 15.22 8.86
C ASN A 179 -1.47 14.42 7.58
N GLY A 180 -2.71 13.96 7.41
CA GLY A 180 -3.10 13.09 6.30
C GLY A 180 -2.71 13.61 4.92
N LYS A 181 -2.84 14.92 4.66
CA LYS A 181 -2.55 15.50 3.33
C LYS A 181 -1.07 15.39 2.96
N ILE A 182 -0.17 15.76 3.87
CA ILE A 182 1.28 15.75 3.60
C ILE A 182 1.76 14.31 3.36
N PHE A 183 1.40 13.39 4.25
CA PHE A 183 1.82 11.99 4.16
C PHE A 183 1.12 11.24 3.02
N PHE A 184 -0.07 11.66 2.59
CA PHE A 184 -0.69 11.20 1.35
C PHE A 184 0.19 11.51 0.13
N TYR A 185 0.66 12.76 -0.02
CA TYR A 185 1.54 13.12 -1.13
C TYR A 185 2.88 12.38 -1.08
N ILE A 186 3.46 12.19 0.12
CA ILE A 186 4.68 11.38 0.30
C ILE A 186 4.43 9.93 -0.14
N GLY A 187 3.31 9.33 0.28
CA GLY A 187 2.92 7.99 -0.14
C GLY A 187 2.71 7.88 -1.64
N LEU A 188 2.13 8.91 -2.27
CA LEU A 188 1.89 8.96 -3.71
C LEU A 188 3.20 9.07 -4.51
N ILE A 189 4.14 9.91 -4.06
CA ILE A 189 5.50 9.98 -4.62
C ILE A 189 6.19 8.63 -4.53
N PHE A 190 6.13 7.98 -3.36
CA PHE A 190 6.73 6.67 -3.13
C PHE A 190 6.14 5.58 -4.05
N LEU A 191 4.80 5.53 -4.18
CA LEU A 191 4.11 4.61 -5.08
C LEU A 191 4.50 4.86 -6.54
N SER A 192 4.61 6.13 -6.94
CA SER A 192 5.06 6.52 -8.29
C SER A 192 6.50 6.05 -8.55
N THR A 193 7.43 6.28 -7.61
CA THR A 193 8.82 5.81 -7.72
C THR A 193 8.88 4.28 -7.87
N ILE A 194 8.14 3.53 -7.06
CA ILE A 194 8.07 2.07 -7.18
C ILE A 194 7.51 1.65 -8.54
N PHE A 195 6.49 2.34 -9.03
CA PHE A 195 5.91 2.03 -10.32
C PHE A 195 6.94 2.19 -11.46
N PHE A 196 7.69 3.30 -11.48
CA PHE A 196 8.80 3.46 -12.44
C PHE A 196 9.88 2.39 -12.26
N PHE A 197 10.19 2.00 -11.02
CA PHE A 197 11.15 0.93 -10.76
C PHE A 197 10.69 -0.43 -11.30
N LYS A 198 9.38 -0.74 -11.18
CA LYS A 198 8.78 -1.94 -11.79
C LYS A 198 8.88 -1.91 -13.31
N LEU A 199 8.56 -0.78 -13.92
CA LEU A 199 8.69 -0.59 -15.37
C LEU A 199 10.13 -0.80 -15.82
N PHE A 200 11.10 -0.21 -15.12
CA PHE A 200 12.52 -0.35 -15.44
C PHE A 200 12.99 -1.80 -15.31
N LYS A 201 12.58 -2.52 -14.26
CA LYS A 201 12.90 -3.96 -14.10
C LYS A 201 12.24 -4.81 -15.20
N CYS A 202 11.00 -4.50 -15.56
CA CYS A 202 10.26 -5.17 -16.63
C CYS A 202 10.99 -4.99 -17.98
N LEU A 203 11.35 -3.74 -18.31
CA LEU A 203 12.08 -3.39 -19.54
C LEU A 203 13.42 -4.13 -19.61
N ASN A 204 14.14 -4.13 -18.50
CA ASN A 204 15.44 -4.80 -18.37
C ASN A 204 15.38 -6.32 -18.59
N ILE A 205 14.31 -6.97 -18.12
CA ILE A 205 14.08 -8.40 -18.35
C ILE A 205 13.70 -8.64 -19.82
N GLY A 206 12.92 -7.74 -20.43
CA GLY A 206 12.51 -7.81 -21.83
C GLY A 206 13.63 -7.56 -22.85
N LEU A 207 14.48 -6.55 -22.62
CA LEU A 207 15.55 -6.13 -23.55
C LEU A 207 16.70 -7.13 -23.62
N SER A 208 17.01 -7.81 -22.51
CA SER A 208 18.18 -8.70 -22.40
C SER A 208 18.14 -9.90 -23.35
N TYR A 209 17.05 -10.13 -24.08
CA TYR A 209 16.88 -11.29 -24.95
C TYR A 209 16.19 -10.93 -26.27
N ALA A 210 16.72 -9.96 -27.01
CA ALA A 210 16.23 -9.54 -28.33
C ALA A 210 15.99 -10.73 -29.30
N LYS A 211 14.73 -11.16 -29.40
CA LYS A 211 14.12 -11.79 -30.60
C LYS A 211 12.74 -11.12 -30.72
N PHE A 212 12.43 -10.63 -31.91
CA PHE A 212 11.30 -9.73 -32.24
C PHE A 212 9.95 -10.10 -31.61
N SER A 213 9.65 -11.39 -31.42
CA SER A 213 8.40 -11.88 -30.79
C SER A 213 8.28 -11.57 -29.27
N ARG A 214 9.39 -11.40 -28.54
CA ARG A 214 9.38 -11.25 -27.07
C ARG A 214 9.06 -9.84 -26.59
N LEU A 215 9.32 -8.82 -27.41
CA LEU A 215 9.01 -7.42 -27.07
C LEU A 215 7.50 -7.15 -27.10
N GLN A 216 6.74 -7.84 -27.97
CA GLN A 216 5.28 -7.76 -27.99
C GLN A 216 4.65 -8.32 -26.71
N LEU A 217 5.17 -9.46 -26.21
CA LEU A 217 4.76 -10.01 -24.92
C LEU A 217 5.05 -9.03 -23.78
N PHE A 218 6.24 -8.43 -23.76
CA PHE A 218 6.60 -7.42 -22.76
C PHE A 218 5.62 -6.22 -22.76
N LEU A 219 5.31 -5.66 -23.93
CA LEU A 219 4.38 -4.52 -24.04
C LEU A 219 2.96 -4.90 -23.58
N TYR A 220 2.54 -6.13 -23.85
CA TYR A 220 1.25 -6.67 -23.40
C TYR A 220 1.18 -6.85 -21.87
N LEU A 221 2.24 -7.34 -21.23
CA LEU A 221 2.29 -7.42 -19.77
C LEU A 221 2.35 -6.03 -19.10
N CYS A 222 3.09 -5.10 -19.71
CA CYS A 222 3.21 -3.73 -19.22
C CYS A 222 1.87 -2.99 -19.29
N THR A 223 1.14 -3.12 -20.40
CA THR A 223 -0.21 -2.55 -20.54
C THR A 223 -1.19 -3.13 -19.52
N LEU A 224 -1.10 -4.43 -19.20
CA LEU A 224 -1.89 -5.07 -18.14
C LEU A 224 -1.55 -4.55 -16.74
N GLU A 225 -0.31 -4.10 -16.50
CA GLU A 225 0.12 -3.46 -15.25
C GLU A 225 -0.23 -1.96 -15.17
N ILE A 226 -0.28 -1.26 -16.30
CA ILE A 226 -0.70 0.15 -16.39
C ILE A 226 -2.22 0.29 -16.22
N LEU A 227 -3.00 -0.66 -16.74
CA LEU A 227 -4.47 -0.66 -16.69
C LEU A 227 -5.08 -0.36 -15.30
N PRO A 228 -4.68 -1.04 -14.19
CA PRO A 228 -5.21 -0.75 -12.86
C PRO A 228 -4.88 0.66 -12.37
N LEU A 229 -3.69 1.18 -12.69
CA LEU A 229 -3.29 2.54 -12.33
C LEU A 229 -4.13 3.57 -13.07
N VAL A 230 -4.40 3.35 -14.36
CA VAL A 230 -5.28 4.21 -15.15
C VAL A 230 -6.69 4.21 -14.60
N ILE A 231 -7.22 3.05 -14.19
CA ILE A 231 -8.55 2.97 -13.55
C ILE A 231 -8.57 3.76 -12.23
N LEU A 232 -7.53 3.64 -11.42
CA LEU A 232 -7.43 4.30 -10.12
C LEU A 232 -7.28 5.83 -10.26
N VAL A 233 -6.47 6.28 -11.21
CA VAL A 233 -6.36 7.70 -11.59
C VAL A 233 -7.67 8.22 -12.17
N LYS A 234 -8.35 7.45 -13.03
CA LYS A 234 -9.65 7.84 -13.57
C LYS A 234 -10.70 7.97 -12.47
N PHE A 235 -10.70 7.06 -11.49
CA PHE A 235 -11.60 7.14 -10.34
C PHE A 235 -11.35 8.42 -9.54
N PHE A 236 -10.09 8.73 -9.20
CA PHE A 236 -9.75 9.97 -8.52
C PHE A 236 -10.02 11.22 -9.38
N TYR A 237 -9.79 11.15 -10.69
CA TYR A 237 -10.02 12.25 -11.61
C TYR A 237 -11.50 12.54 -11.77
N ASN A 238 -12.36 11.53 -11.91
CA ASN A 238 -13.81 11.72 -11.95
C ASN A 238 -14.28 12.38 -10.66
N GLN A 239 -13.77 11.90 -9.51
CA GLN A 239 -14.05 12.48 -8.22
C GLN A 239 -13.48 13.91 -8.05
N LEU A 240 -12.46 14.30 -8.82
CA LEU A 240 -11.89 15.65 -8.88
C LEU A 240 -12.57 16.58 -9.89
N VAL A 241 -13.22 16.03 -10.93
CA VAL A 241 -13.91 16.78 -12.00
C VAL A 241 -15.40 16.97 -11.72
N ASP A 242 -15.98 16.11 -10.88
CA ASP A 242 -17.32 16.34 -10.32
C ASP A 242 -17.31 17.43 -9.19
N LEU A 243 -16.21 18.20 -9.06
CA LEU A 243 -16.06 19.44 -8.27
C LEU A 243 -16.31 20.67 -9.14
#